data_AF-A0A7X6VEH1-F1
#
_entry.id   AF-A0A7X6VEH1-F1
#
_cell.length_a   1.000
_cell.length_b   1.000
_cell.length_c   1.000
_cell.angle_alpha   90.00
_cell.angle_beta   90.00
_cell.angle_gamma   90.00
#
_symmetry.space_group_name_H-M   'P 1'
#
loop_
_entity.id
_entity.type
_entity.pdbx_description
1 polymer ?
#
loop_
_entity_poly.entity_id
_entity_poly.type
_entity_poly.pdbx_seq_one_letter_code
_entity_poly.pdbx_strand_id
1 'polypeptide(L)' 'MNTFSTVILVFLFVIIDLIPQYQNEEWTSFFLSGSLLVIALIMAVLMDLKVEIPTTTEPIKKVVTFIFGSD' A
#
# COMPACT_ATOMS: atom_id res chain seq x y z
N MET A 1 -11.44 0.33 9.30
CA MET A 1 -11.46 1.59 8.52
C MET A 1 -12.66 1.50 7.59
N ASN A 2 -13.61 2.43 7.60
CA ASN A 2 -14.72 2.38 6.65
C ASN A 2 -14.23 2.74 5.25
N THR A 3 -14.72 2.06 4.22
CA THR A 3 -14.39 2.30 2.80
C THR A 3 -14.58 3.78 2.42
N PHE A 4 -15.59 4.43 3.00
CA PHE A 4 -15.83 5.86 2.86
C PHE A 4 -14.65 6.74 3.32
N SER A 5 -14.06 6.43 4.49
CA SER A 5 -12.89 7.15 5.00
C SER A 5 -11.66 6.93 4.12
N THR A 6 -11.50 5.73 3.56
CA THR A 6 -10.40 5.40 2.64
C THR A 6 -10.47 6.23 1.36
N VAL A 7 -11.67 6.37 0.78
CA VAL A 7 -11.87 7.19 -0.44
C VAL A 7 -11.53 8.66 -0.19
N ILE A 8 -11.94 9.22 0.96
CA ILE A 8 -11.62 10.61 1.33
C ILE A 8 -10.10 10.81 1.45
N LEU A 9 -9.39 9.89 2.11
CA LEU A 9 -7.94 9.98 2.29
C LEU A 9 -7.20 9.89 0.95
N VAL A 10 -7.59 8.97 0.07
CA VAL A 10 -7.02 8.85 -1.28
C VAL A 10 -7.23 10.13 -2.07
N PHE A 11 -8.44 10.71 -2.01
CA PHE A 11 -8.74 11.96 -2.71
C PHE A 11 -7.90 13.13 -2.19
N LEU A 12 -7.75 13.27 -0.87
CA LEU A 12 -6.89 14.29 -0.27
C LEU A 12 -5.42 14.11 -0.66
N PHE A 13 -4.93 12.87 -0.67
CA PHE A 13 -3.56 12.56 -1.07
C PHE A 13 -3.30 12.95 -2.54
N VAL A 14 -4.24 12.66 -3.44
CA VAL A 14 -4.12 13.06 -4.84
C VAL A 14 -4.01 14.57 -4.98
N ILE A 15 -4.83 15.35 -4.25
CA ILE A 15 -4.84 16.80 -4.35
C ILE A 15 -3.60 17.45 -3.73
N ILE A 16 -3.21 16.98 -2.54
CA ILE A 16 -2.15 17.63 -1.75
C ILE A 16 -0.76 17.21 -2.22
N ASP A 17 -0.61 16.00 -2.76
CA ASP A 17 0.69 15.44 -3.11
C ASP A 17 0.82 15.21 -4.62
N LEU A 18 -0.08 14.42 -5.20
CA LEU A 18 0.07 13.94 -6.58
C LEU A 18 -0.09 15.05 -7.63
N ILE A 19 -1.05 15.96 -7.44
CA ILE A 19 -1.25 17.14 -8.31
C ILE A 19 -0.03 18.08 -8.27
N PRO A 20 0.44 18.56 -7.10
CA PRO A 20 1.62 19.41 -7.05
C PRO A 20 2.87 18.72 -7.57
N GLN A 21 3.08 17.42 -7.33
CA GLN A 21 4.21 16.67 -7.92
C GLN A 21 4.16 16.68 -9.45
N TYR A 22 2.97 16.53 -10.05
CA TYR A 22 2.79 16.65 -11.49
C TYR A 22 3.06 18.07 -12.00
N GLN A 23 2.57 19.09 -11.29
CA GLN A 23 2.78 20.50 -11.66
C GLN A 23 4.23 20.96 -11.52
N ASN A 24 4.96 20.43 -10.55
CA ASN A 24 6.38 20.72 -10.32
C ASN A 24 7.31 19.85 -11.19
N GLU A 25 6.76 19.06 -12.12
CA GLU A 25 7.51 18.16 -13.01
C GLU A 25 8.39 17.15 -12.25
N GLU A 26 8.02 16.81 -11.01
CA GLU A 26 8.69 15.78 -10.22
C GLU A 26 8.24 14.38 -10.67
N TRP A 27 8.51 14.04 -11.92
CA TRP A 27 8.03 12.82 -12.57
C TRP A 27 8.40 11.55 -11.79
N THR A 28 9.63 11.47 -11.27
CA THR A 28 10.08 10.32 -10.48
C THR A 28 9.25 10.16 -9.21
N SER A 29 9.03 11.24 -8.46
CA SER A 29 8.19 11.24 -7.25
C SER A 29 6.75 10.91 -7.60
N PHE A 30 6.21 11.51 -8.66
CA PHE A 30 4.85 11.31 -9.12
C PHE A 30 4.58 9.83 -9.50
N PHE A 31 5.47 9.23 -10.29
CA PHE A 31 5.32 7.83 -10.68
C PHE A 31 5.51 6.89 -9.49
N LEU A 32 6.44 7.19 -8.58
CA LEU A 32 6.66 6.39 -7.37
C LEU A 32 5.41 6.44 -6.48
N SER A 33 4.97 7.63 -6.09
CA SER A 33 3.79 7.85 -5.23
C SER A 33 2.51 7.33 -5.89
N GLY A 34 2.33 7.56 -7.19
CA GLY A 34 1.18 7.09 -7.95
C GLY A 34 1.13 5.57 -8.04
N SER A 35 2.27 4.91 -8.32
CA SER A 35 2.33 3.44 -8.34
C SER A 35 2.09 2.84 -6.95
N LEU A 36 2.63 3.45 -5.89
CA LEU A 36 2.38 3.04 -4.51
C LEU A 36 0.89 3.14 -4.16
N LEU A 37 0.22 4.22 -4.57
CA LEU A 37 -1.21 4.43 -4.37
C LEU A 37 -2.04 3.35 -5.07
N VAL A 38 -1.70 3.02 -6.32
CA VAL A 38 -2.37 1.95 -7.07
C VAL A 38 -2.19 0.60 -6.38
N ILE A 39 -0.98 0.27 -5.92
CA ILE A 39 -0.71 -0.96 -5.18
C ILE A 39 -1.52 -1.01 -3.87
N ALA A 40 -1.59 0.11 -3.15
CA ALA A 40 -2.37 0.21 -1.92
C ALA A 40 -3.87 0.01 -2.17
N LEU A 41 -4.41 0.56 -3.27
CA LEU A 41 -5.80 0.34 -3.68
C LEU A 41 -6.07 -1.12 -4.03
N ILE A 42 -5.16 -1.77 -4.77
CA ILE A 42 -5.25 -3.20 -5.08
C ILE A 42 -5.29 -4.00 -3.77
N MET A 43 -4.36 -3.74 -2.83
CA MET A 43 -4.35 -4.40 -1.52
C MET A 43 -5.64 -4.17 -0.73
N ALA A 44 -6.19 -2.96 -0.75
CA ALA A 44 -7.46 -2.64 -0.10
C ALA A 44 -8.62 -3.46 -0.68
N VAL A 45 -8.69 -3.59 -2.01
CA VAL A 45 -9.70 -4.40 -2.69
C VAL A 45 -9.52 -5.90 -2.37
N LEU A 46 -8.28 -6.41 -2.34
CA LEU A 46 -8.01 -7.80 -1.97
C LEU A 46 -8.45 -8.09 -0.52
N MET A 47 -8.18 -7.16 0.41
CA MET A 47 -8.64 -7.27 1.80
C MET A 47 -10.17 -7.27 1.90
N ASP A 48 -10.86 -6.43 1.14
CA ASP A 48 -12.33 -6.34 1.15
C ASP A 48 -12.99 -7.59 0.54
N LEU A 49 -12.34 -8.21 -0.46
CA LEU A 49 -12.75 -9.49 -1.04
C LEU A 49 -12.56 -10.69 -0.10
N LYS A 50 -12.16 -10.47 1.17
CA LYS A 50 -11.83 -11.53 2.14
C LYS A 50 -10.87 -12.56 1.55
N VAL A 51 -10.01 -12.15 0.61
CA VAL A 51 -8.87 -12.95 0.26
C VAL A 51 -8.07 -13.03 1.55
N GLU A 52 -7.96 -14.24 2.11
CA GLU A 52 -7.09 -14.51 3.24
C GLU A 52 -5.67 -14.22 2.77
N ILE A 53 -5.26 -12.95 2.89
CA ILE A 53 -3.86 -12.57 2.74
C ILE A 53 -3.19 -13.31 3.89
N PRO A 54 -2.35 -14.33 3.62
CA PRO A 54 -1.67 -15.05 4.68
C PRO A 54 -0.95 -13.99 5.50
N THR A 55 -1.36 -13.87 6.76
CA THR A 55 -0.85 -12.82 7.64
C THR A 55 0.67 -12.91 7.64
N THR A 56 1.34 -11.77 7.44
CA THR A 56 2.79 -11.69 7.22
C THR A 56 3.59 -12.36 8.34
N THR A 57 2.96 -12.56 9.50
CA THR A 57 3.45 -13.35 10.62
C THR A 57 3.91 -14.75 10.20
N GLU A 58 3.18 -15.48 9.37
CA GLU A 58 3.57 -16.85 8.99
C GLU A 58 4.81 -16.91 8.08
N PRO A 59 4.88 -16.16 6.96
CA PRO A 59 6.06 -16.17 6.11
C PRO A 59 7.26 -15.48 6.78
N ILE A 60 7.07 -14.40 7.55
CA ILE A 60 8.17 -13.78 8.30
C ILE A 60 8.68 -14.71 9.38
N LYS A 61 7.79 -15.37 10.15
CA LYS A 61 8.20 -16.38 11.12
C LYS A 61 9.01 -17.46 10.43
N LYS A 62 8.56 -17.98 9.28
CA LYS A 62 9.31 -19.00 8.53
C LYS A 62 10.69 -18.53 8.08
N VAL A 63 10.83 -17.29 7.62
CA VAL A 63 12.13 -16.70 7.24
C VAL A 63 13.04 -16.47 8.45
N VAL A 64 12.48 -15.95 9.55
CA VAL A 64 13.21 -15.73 10.80
C VAL A 64 13.63 -17.06 11.41
N THR A 65 12.77 -18.08 11.45
CA THR A 65 13.10 -19.44 11.92
C THR A 65 14.11 -20.11 11.00
N PHE A 66 14.06 -19.87 9.68
CA PHE A 66 15.05 -20.38 8.73
C PHE A 66 16.44 -19.72 8.90
N ILE A 67 16.49 -18.43 9.20
CA ILE A 67 17.75 -17.69 9.40
C ILE A 67 18.33 -17.91 10.80
N PHE A 68 17.49 -17.93 11.83
CA PHE A 68 17.91 -18.05 13.23
C PHE A 68 17.89 -19.48 13.76
N GLY A 69 17.40 -20.46 12.99
CA GLY A 69 17.52 -21.89 13.31
C GLY A 69 16.98 -22.27 14.69
N SER A 70 15.97 -21.56 15.20
CA SER A 70 15.37 -21.93 16.47
C SER A 70 14.29 -22.98 16.22
N ASP A 71 14.64 -24.23 16.52
CA ASP A 71 13.69 -25.31 16.80
C ASP A 71 12.60 -24.86 17.82
#